data_AF-A0A6B3EUG6-F1
#
_entry.id   AF-A0A6B3EUG6-F1
#
_cell.length_a   1.000
_cell.length_b   1.000
_cell.length_c   1.000
_cell.angle_alpha   90.00
_cell.angle_beta   90.00
_cell.angle_gamma   90.00
#
_symmetry.space_group_name_H-M   'P 1'
#
loop_
_entity.id
_entity.type
_entity.pdbx_description
1 polymer ?
#
loop_
_entity_poly.entity_id
_entity_poly.type
_entity_poly.pdbx_seq_one_letter_code
_entity_poly.pdbx_strand_id
1 'polypeptide(L)'
;SVIAMALAVPVSVGIALFLTHYAPRAARGPISYVIDLLAAVPSIVYGLWGALVLVPHLSGLYGWLDEFFGWTGLFSWQGGLPRSLLTVGILLAIM
;
A
#
# COMPACT_ATOMS: atom_id res chain seq x y z
N SER A 1 0.07 2.92 13.15
CA SER A 1 0.49 3.07 11.75
C SER A 1 1.94 2.60 11.49
N VAL A 2 2.43 1.55 12.17
CA VAL A 2 3.82 1.07 11.94
C VAL A 2 3.92 0.31 10.61
N ILE A 3 2.94 -0.54 10.32
CA ILE A 3 2.87 -1.32 9.06
C ILE A 3 2.83 -0.37 7.85
N ALA A 4 2.00 0.67 7.92
CA ALA A 4 1.87 1.64 6.83
C ALA A 4 3.20 2.35 6.56
N MET A 5 3.86 2.85 7.61
CA MET A 5 5.17 3.50 7.47
C MET A 5 6.25 2.54 6.96
N ALA A 6 6.26 1.30 7.45
CA ALA A 6 7.22 0.30 7.01
C ALA A 6 7.10 -0.02 5.51
N LEU A 7 5.90 0.09 4.94
CA LEU A 7 5.64 -0.11 3.51
C LEU A 7 5.84 1.18 2.70
N ALA A 8 5.24 2.30 3.12
CA ALA A 8 5.24 3.54 2.38
C ALA A 8 6.63 4.18 2.29
N VAL A 9 7.36 4.27 3.41
CA VAL A 9 8.65 4.97 3.47
C VAL A 9 9.68 4.45 2.46
N PRO A 10 10.00 3.14 2.39
CA PRO A 10 10.99 2.67 1.42
C PRO A 10 10.55 2.89 -0.03
N VAL A 11 9.25 2.75 -0.32
CA VAL A 11 8.69 2.99 -1.65
C VAL A 11 8.81 4.48 -2.03
N SER A 12 8.41 5.39 -1.15
CA SER A 12 8.51 6.84 -1.37
C SER A 12 9.96 7.29 -1.58
N VAL A 13 10.89 6.76 -0.78
CA VAL A 13 12.33 7.04 -0.94
C VAL A 13 12.83 6.51 -2.28
N GLY A 14 12.45 5.29 -2.67
CA GLY A 14 12.79 4.71 -3.98
C GLY A 14 12.32 5.57 -5.15
N ILE A 15 11.06 6.05 -5.10
CA ILE A 15 10.50 6.94 -6.12
C ILE A 15 11.26 8.28 -6.17
N ALA A 16 11.55 8.87 -5.01
CA ALA A 16 12.29 10.13 -4.92
C ALA A 16 13.70 10.01 -5.50
N LEU A 17 14.41 8.93 -5.18
CA LEU A 17 15.73 8.64 -5.73
C LEU A 17 15.67 8.40 -7.24
N PHE A 18 14.70 7.63 -7.72
CA PHE A 18 14.50 7.39 -9.15
C PHE A 18 14.26 8.69 -9.91
N LEU A 19 13.32 9.52 -9.46
CA LEU A 19 13.02 10.82 -10.08
C LEU A 19 14.20 11.78 -10.09
N THR A 20 15.07 11.70 -9.08
CA THR A 20 16.19 12.62 -8.93
C THR A 20 17.43 12.18 -9.71
N HIS A 21 17.77 10.89 -9.67
CA HIS A 21 19.04 10.36 -10.17
C HIS A 21 18.92 9.55 -11.46
N TYR A 22 17.80 8.89 -11.70
CA TYR A 22 17.67 7.91 -12.79
C TYR A 22 16.68 8.32 -13.89
N ALA A 23 15.68 9.15 -13.57
CA ALA A 23 14.63 9.50 -14.51
C ALA A 23 15.15 10.40 -15.65
N PRO A 24 14.88 10.05 -16.93
CA PRO A 24 15.23 10.90 -18.05
C PRO A 24 14.45 12.22 -17.99
N ARG A 25 15.07 13.31 -18.43
CA ARG A 25 14.54 14.69 -18.31
C ARG A 25 13.11 14.85 -18.83
N ALA A 26 12.75 14.13 -19.90
CA ALA A 26 11.41 14.16 -20.49
C ALA A 26 10.33 13.46 -19.64
N ALA A 27 10.70 12.46 -18.83
CA ALA A 27 9.76 11.68 -18.02
C ALA A 27 9.53 12.27 -16.62
N ARG A 28 10.51 13.01 -16.09
CA ARG A 28 10.44 13.58 -14.72
C ARG A 28 9.23 14.47 -14.51
N GLY A 29 8.92 15.35 -15.47
CA GLY A 29 7.78 16.25 -15.41
C GLY A 29 6.43 15.52 -15.37
N PRO A 30 6.11 14.69 -16.38
CA PRO A 30 4.86 13.92 -16.40
C PRO A 30 4.67 13.03 -15.17
N ILE A 31 5.72 12.33 -14.71
CA ILE A 31 5.62 11.44 -13.54
C ILE A 31 5.35 12.24 -12.28
N SER A 32 6.06 13.35 -12.06
CA SER A 32 5.84 14.20 -10.88
C SER A 32 4.42 14.77 -10.88
N TYR A 33 3.93 15.22 -12.04
CA TYR A 33 2.56 15.71 -12.19
C TYR A 33 1.52 14.64 -11.85
N VAL A 34 1.70 13.40 -12.29
CA VAL A 34 0.79 12.29 -11.93
C VAL A 34 0.83 12.03 -10.42
N ILE A 35 2.00 12.04 -9.79
CA ILE A 35 2.12 11.86 -8.34
C ILE A 35 1.41 12.98 -7.59
N ASP A 36 1.60 14.23 -8.00
CA ASP A 36 0.94 15.39 -7.40
C ASP A 36 -0.58 15.33 -7.55
N LEU A 37 -1.07 14.89 -8.73
CA LEU A 37 -2.49 14.66 -8.95
C LEU A 37 -3.06 13.55 -8.06
N LEU A 38 -2.33 12.44 -7.88
CA LEU A 38 -2.72 11.37 -6.96
C LEU A 38 -2.77 11.88 -5.52
N ALA A 39 -1.78 12.67 -5.10
CA ALA A 39 -1.76 13.27 -3.77
C ALA A 39 -2.92 14.27 -3.53
N ALA A 40 -3.45 14.87 -4.60
CA ALA A 40 -4.60 15.77 -4.53
C ALA A 40 -5.97 15.05 -4.42
N VAL A 41 -6.02 13.73 -4.64
CA VAL A 41 -7.27 12.97 -4.54
C VAL A 41 -7.75 12.93 -3.08
N PRO A 42 -9.05 13.17 -2.81
CA PRO A 42 -9.58 13.13 -1.44
C PRO A 42 -9.39 11.76 -0.78
N SER A 43 -9.02 11.75 0.51
CA SER A 43 -8.78 10.52 1.27
C SER A 43 -9.97 9.56 1.31
N ILE A 44 -11.20 10.08 1.27
CA ILE A 44 -12.43 9.26 1.23
C ILE A 44 -12.53 8.40 -0.03
N VAL A 45 -12.01 8.89 -1.16
CA VAL A 45 -11.99 8.15 -2.42
C VAL A 45 -11.07 6.94 -2.30
N TYR A 46 -9.89 7.11 -1.71
CA TYR A 46 -8.97 6.01 -1.42
C TYR A 46 -9.55 5.01 -0.41
N GLY A 47 -10.27 5.50 0.61
CA GLY A 47 -10.95 4.64 1.58
C GLY A 47 -12.03 3.76 0.93
N LEU A 48 -12.90 4.35 0.12
CA LEU A 48 -13.97 3.62 -0.58
C LEU A 48 -13.41 2.68 -1.65
N TRP A 49 -12.43 3.13 -2.44
CA TRP A 49 -11.73 2.30 -3.41
C TRP A 49 -11.04 1.11 -2.73
N GLY A 50 -10.38 1.36 -1.61
CA GLY A 50 -9.72 0.30 -0.86
C GLY A 50 -10.70 -0.73 -0.31
N ALA A 51 -11.86 -0.30 0.19
CA ALA A 51 -12.90 -1.21 0.65
C ALA A 51 -13.52 -2.05 -0.48
N LEU A 52 -13.78 -1.45 -1.64
CA LEU A 52 -14.49 -2.10 -2.74
C LEU A 52 -13.59 -2.91 -3.69
N VAL A 53 -12.34 -2.47 -3.87
CA VAL A 53 -11.42 -3.04 -4.86
C VAL A 53 -10.24 -3.73 -4.18
N LEU A 54 -9.56 -3.06 -3.24
CA LEU A 54 -8.34 -3.60 -2.64
C LEU A 54 -8.64 -4.80 -1.73
N VAL A 55 -9.60 -4.69 -0.81
CA VAL A 55 -9.98 -5.76 0.13
C VAL A 55 -10.25 -7.11 -0.56
N PRO A 56 -11.07 -7.21 -1.63
CA PRO A 56 -11.29 -8.49 -2.29
C PRO A 56 -10.04 -9.03 -2.98
N HIS A 57 -9.18 -8.17 -3.54
CA HIS A 57 -7.92 -8.60 -4.15
C HIS A 57 -6.86 -9.05 -3.14
N LEU A 58 -6.90 -8.53 -1.91
CA LEU A 58 -5.98 -8.95 -0.84
C LEU A 58 -6.29 -10.36 -0.31
N SER A 59 -7.44 -10.95 -0.63
CA SER A 59 -7.82 -12.29 -0.17
C SER A 59 -6.79 -13.38 -0.56
N GLY A 60 -6.26 -13.33 -1.79
CA GLY A 60 -5.21 -14.24 -2.23
C GLY A 60 -3.88 -14.05 -1.49
N LEU A 61 -3.51 -12.80 -1.22
CA LEU A 61 -2.31 -12.48 -0.42
C LEU A 61 -2.45 -13.01 1.02
N TYR A 62 -3.64 -12.89 1.62
CA TYR A 62 -3.90 -13.42 2.96
C TYR A 62 -3.84 -14.95 3.00
N GLY A 63 -4.35 -15.64 1.98
CA GLY A 63 -4.23 -17.09 1.88
C GLY A 63 -2.77 -17.56 1.80
N TRP A 64 -1.95 -16.87 1.00
CA TRP A 64 -0.51 -17.14 0.92
C TRP A 64 0.19 -16.84 2.26
N LEU A 65 -0.10 -15.70 2.90
CA LEU A 65 0.46 -15.37 4.21
C LEU A 65 0.09 -16.40 5.29
N ASP A 66 -1.13 -16.90 5.28
CA ASP A 66 -1.59 -17.93 6.22
C ASP A 66 -0.87 -19.27 5.98
N GLU A 67 -0.66 -19.67 4.73
CA GLU A 67 0.06 -20.91 4.39
C GLU A 67 1.52 -20.90 4.86
N PHE A 68 2.24 -19.79 4.65
CA PHE A 68 3.67 -19.69 4.99
C PHE A 68 3.94 -19.19 6.41
N PHE A 69 3.10 -18.31 6.95
CA PHE A 69 3.30 -17.63 8.24
C PHE A 69 2.18 -17.89 9.25
N GLY A 70 1.17 -18.71 8.94
CA GLY A 70 0.08 -19.06 9.86
C GLY A 70 0.56 -19.73 11.15
N TRP A 71 1.75 -20.36 11.15
CA TRP A 71 2.39 -20.93 12.33
C TRP A 71 2.73 -19.90 13.41
N THR A 72 2.82 -18.60 13.07
CA THR A 72 3.13 -17.51 14.01
C THR A 72 1.92 -17.05 14.82
N GLY A 73 0.71 -17.53 14.51
CA GLY A 73 -0.55 -17.12 15.16
C GLY A 73 -0.99 -15.67 14.88
N LEU A 74 -0.08 -14.81 14.40
CA LEU A 74 -0.35 -13.42 14.01
C LEU A 74 -1.09 -13.32 12.67
N PHE A 75 -0.92 -14.29 11.78
CA PHE A 75 -1.52 -14.30 10.43
C PHE A 75 -2.61 -15.37 10.25
N SER A 76 -2.98 -16.08 11.31
CA SER A 76 -3.92 -17.20 11.23
C SER A 76 -5.32 -16.79 10.74
N TRP A 77 -5.89 -17.58 9.85
CA TRP A 77 -7.23 -17.48 9.28
C TRP A 77 -8.36 -17.71 10.31
N GLN A 78 -8.47 -16.85 11.31
CA GLN A 78 -9.63 -16.79 12.23
C GLN A 78 -10.23 -15.40 12.25
N GLY A 79 -10.51 -14.81 11.07
CA GLY A 79 -11.38 -13.63 10.91
C GLY A 79 -11.07 -12.42 11.79
N GLY A 80 -9.88 -12.37 12.40
CA GLY A 80 -9.61 -11.54 13.55
C GLY A 80 -9.01 -10.18 13.20
N LEU A 81 -8.89 -9.37 14.24
CA LEU A 81 -8.18 -8.08 14.31
C LEU A 81 -6.90 -8.00 13.45
N PRO A 82 -6.06 -9.05 13.28
CA PRO A 82 -4.85 -8.95 12.45
C PRO A 82 -5.11 -8.67 10.96
N ARG A 83 -6.15 -9.27 10.35
CA ARG A 83 -6.49 -9.04 8.94
C ARG A 83 -6.98 -7.62 8.72
N SER A 84 -7.82 -7.11 9.62
CA SER A 84 -8.32 -5.75 9.53
C SER A 84 -7.20 -4.73 9.75
N LEU A 85 -6.28 -4.97 10.69
CA LEU A 85 -5.11 -4.11 10.92
C LEU A 85 -4.15 -4.09 9.73
N LEU A 86 -3.89 -5.24 9.08
CA LEU A 86 -3.02 -5.31 7.90
C LEU A 86 -3.68 -4.64 6.69
N THR A 87 -4.98 -4.92 6.46
CA THR A 87 -5.74 -4.26 5.38
C THR A 87 -5.73 -2.73 5.57
N VAL A 88 -6.04 -2.27 6.78
CA VAL A 88 -6.03 -0.83 7.10
C VAL A 88 -4.61 -0.27 7.00
N GLY A 89 -3.58 -1.02 7.41
CA GLY A 89 -2.18 -0.62 7.27
C GLY A 89 -1.75 -0.44 5.82
N ILE A 90 -2.13 -1.36 4.92
CA ILE A 90 -1.86 -1.24 3.48
C ILE A 90 -2.64 -0.05 2.90
N LEU A 91 -3.91 0.08 3.24
CA LEU A 91 -4.77 1.15 2.75
C LEU A 91 -4.24 2.54 3.18
N LEU A 92 -3.77 2.64 4.42
CA LEU A 92 -3.09 3.83 4.95
C LEU A 92 -1.70 4.07 4.33
N ALA A 93 -1.05 3.06 3.76
CA ALA A 93 0.23 3.23 3.08
C ALA A 93 0.06 3.79 1.65
N ILE A 94 -1.13 3.69 1.08
CA ILE A 94 -1.45 4.14 -0.27
C ILE A 94 -1.87 5.61 -0.29
N MET A 95 -2.52 6.09 0.78
CA MET A 95 -2.90 7.50 0.98
C MET A 95 -1.77 8.30 1.62
#